data_AF-A0A2N7JJB9-F1
#
_entry.id   AF-A0A2N7JJB9-F1
#
_cell.length_a   1.000
_cell.length_b   1.000
_cell.length_c   1.000
_cell.angle_alpha   90.00
_cell.angle_beta   90.00
_cell.angle_gamma   90.00
#
_symmetry.space_group_name_H-M   'P 1'
#
loop_
_entity.id
_entity.type
_entity.pdbx_description
1 polymer ?
#
loop_
_entity_poly.entity_id
_entity_poly.type
_entity_poly.pdbx_seq_one_letter_code
_entity_poly.pdbx_strand_id
1 'polypeptide(L)'
;MKTVQLRDSTPGRSQVRFQGECVASLEHDQSHYQLYQSANDEWIGHIQHATPNSAHTERLDDERDMALFFGLRVCFELCYSLKTSPIRCIGQKEGVPA
;
A
#
# COMPACT_ATOMS: atom_id res chain seq x y z
N MET A 1 -14.70 -7.55 -9.45
CA MET A 1 -14.18 -6.16 -9.41
C MET A 1 -15.29 -5.18 -9.08
N LYS A 2 -14.96 -4.13 -8.33
CA LYS A 2 -15.90 -3.07 -7.91
C LYS A 2 -15.25 -1.71 -8.14
N THR A 3 -16.07 -0.66 -8.23
CA THR A 3 -15.57 0.71 -8.18
C THR A 3 -14.98 0.98 -6.79
N VAL A 4 -13.68 1.25 -6.74
CA VAL A 4 -12.96 1.69 -5.54
C VAL A 4 -12.86 3.21 -5.60
N GLN A 5 -13.07 3.87 -4.46
CA GLN A 5 -12.98 5.33 -4.32
C GLN A 5 -12.15 5.66 -3.09
N LEU A 6 -10.91 6.08 -3.32
CA LEU A 6 -9.95 6.43 -2.28
C LEU A 6 -9.91 7.94 -2.07
N ARG A 7 -9.55 8.36 -0.86
CA ARG A 7 -9.36 9.78 -0.53
C ARG A 7 -7.87 10.09 -0.58
N ASP A 8 -7.53 11.25 -1.11
CA ASP A 8 -6.18 11.77 -1.07
C ASP A 8 -6.12 13.09 -0.26
N SER A 9 -4.95 13.38 0.31
CA SER A 9 -4.74 14.49 1.25
C SER A 9 -4.55 15.82 0.52
N THR A 10 -5.63 16.41 0.03
CA THR A 10 -5.61 17.83 -0.35
C THR A 10 -6.97 18.50 -0.13
N PRO A 11 -7.05 19.69 0.52
CA PRO A 11 -8.31 20.42 0.67
C PRO A 11 -8.74 20.93 -0.72
N GLY A 12 -9.72 20.26 -1.34
CA GLY A 12 -10.20 20.63 -2.68
C GLY A 12 -10.72 19.49 -3.56
N ARG A 13 -10.51 18.22 -3.16
CA ARG A 13 -10.82 16.96 -3.86
C ARG A 13 -9.68 16.42 -4.73
N SER A 14 -9.13 15.32 -4.29
CA SER A 14 -8.41 14.34 -5.12
C SER A 14 -8.93 12.97 -4.67
N GLN A 15 -10.07 12.54 -5.22
CA GLN A 15 -10.56 11.19 -5.01
C GLN A 15 -10.05 10.34 -6.17
N VAL A 16 -9.27 9.32 -5.89
CA VAL A 16 -8.86 8.34 -6.90
C VAL A 16 -9.99 7.34 -7.06
N ARG A 17 -10.52 7.22 -8.28
CA ARG A 17 -11.58 6.25 -8.62
C ARG A 17 -11.10 5.31 -9.71
N PHE A 18 -11.22 4.02 -9.47
CA PHE A 18 -10.83 2.98 -10.41
C PHE A 18 -11.70 1.72 -10.23
N GLN A 19 -11.68 0.82 -11.20
CA GLN A 19 -12.25 -0.52 -11.05
C GLN A 19 -11.16 -1.44 -10.53
N GLY A 20 -11.39 -2.13 -9.42
CA GLY A 20 -10.38 -3.02 -8.85
C GLY A 20 -10.88 -3.79 -7.64
N GLU A 21 -9.93 -4.36 -6.91
CA GLU A 21 -10.16 -5.01 -5.63
C GLU A 21 -9.01 -4.76 -4.66
N CYS A 22 -9.33 -4.66 -3.37
CA CYS A 22 -8.33 -4.65 -2.31
C CYS A 22 -7.82 -6.07 -2.17
N VAL A 23 -6.52 -6.28 -2.39
CA VAL A 23 -5.90 -7.60 -2.34
C VAL A 23 -5.13 -7.81 -1.04
N ALA A 24 -4.65 -6.74 -0.40
CA ALA A 24 -4.05 -6.79 0.92
C ALA A 24 -4.36 -5.53 1.74
N SER A 25 -4.47 -5.70 3.05
CA SER A 25 -4.67 -4.62 4.01
C SER A 25 -3.93 -4.91 5.30
N LEU A 26 -3.33 -3.88 5.91
CA LEU A 26 -2.61 -3.97 7.17
C LEU A 26 -2.88 -2.72 8.02
N GLU A 27 -3.12 -2.92 9.30
CA GLU A 27 -3.10 -1.84 10.30
C GLU A 27 -1.75 -1.82 11.00
N HIS A 28 -1.04 -0.70 10.94
CA HIS A 28 0.26 -0.53 11.60
C HIS A 28 0.46 0.93 12.04
N ASP A 29 0.98 1.14 13.24
CA ASP A 29 1.30 2.47 13.80
C ASP A 29 0.25 3.56 13.51
N GLN A 30 -1.01 3.26 13.87
CA GLN A 30 -2.17 4.15 13.68
C GLN A 30 -2.47 4.51 12.22
N SER A 31 -1.96 3.73 11.28
CA SER A 31 -2.19 3.90 9.85
C SER A 31 -2.78 2.63 9.26
N HIS A 32 -3.68 2.79 8.31
CA HIS A 32 -4.26 1.70 7.55
C HIS A 32 -3.67 1.70 6.15
N TYR A 33 -2.97 0.63 5.83
CA TYR A 33 -2.27 0.42 4.57
C TYR A 33 -3.08 -0.55 3.73
N GLN A 34 -3.31 -0.21 2.47
CA GLN A 34 -4.12 -1.00 1.57
C GLN A 34 -3.44 -1.09 0.21
N LEU A 35 -3.44 -2.27 -0.37
CA LEU A 35 -2.91 -2.55 -1.69
C LEU A 35 -4.03 -3.08 -2.57
N TYR A 36 -4.21 -2.43 -3.71
CA TYR A 36 -5.27 -2.73 -4.66
C TYR A 36 -4.71 -3.20 -5.99
N GLN A 37 -5.42 -4.14 -6.62
CA GLN A 37 -5.22 -4.52 -8.00
C GLN A 37 -6.32 -3.90 -8.87
N SER A 38 -5.93 -3.07 -9.83
CA SER A 38 -6.81 -2.45 -10.82
C SER A 38 -7.22 -3.46 -11.89
N ALA A 39 -8.35 -3.19 -12.56
CA ALA A 39 -8.81 -3.94 -13.74
C ALA A 39 -7.85 -3.88 -14.93
N ASN A 40 -6.93 -2.92 -14.94
CA ASN A 40 -5.91 -2.74 -15.98
C ASN A 40 -4.55 -3.34 -15.58
N ASP A 41 -4.51 -4.24 -14.60
CA ASP A 41 -3.30 -4.82 -14.02
C ASP A 41 -2.34 -3.82 -13.35
N GLU A 42 -2.86 -2.68 -12.91
CA GLU A 42 -2.10 -1.65 -12.18
C GLU A 42 -2.19 -1.87 -10.67
N TRP A 43 -1.06 -1.72 -9.97
CA TRP A 43 -1.03 -1.73 -8.51
C TRP A 43 -1.27 -0.32 -7.97
N ILE A 44 -2.14 -0.21 -6.98
CA ILE A 44 -2.46 1.06 -6.33
C ILE A 44 -2.27 0.90 -4.83
N GLY A 45 -1.35 1.70 -4.28
CA GLY A 45 -1.13 1.81 -2.85
C GLY A 45 -1.98 2.92 -2.24
N HIS A 46 -2.49 2.66 -1.04
CA HIS A 46 -3.23 3.64 -0.27
C HIS A 46 -2.80 3.58 1.19
N ILE A 47 -2.51 4.73 1.77
CA ILE A 47 -2.20 4.88 3.20
C ILE A 47 -3.22 5.85 3.77
N GLN A 48 -3.91 5.44 4.82
CA GLN A 48 -4.79 6.30 5.59
C GLN A 48 -4.27 6.40 7.02
N HIS A 49 -3.77 7.57 7.40
CA HIS A 49 -3.34 7.81 8.77
C HIS A 49 -4.54 8.08 9.68
N ALA A 50 -4.39 7.80 10.98
CA ALA A 50 -5.39 8.12 11.99
C ALA A 50 -5.62 9.64 12.14
N THR A 51 -4.66 10.46 11.72
CA THR A 51 -4.85 11.90 11.66
C THR A 51 -5.89 12.27 10.61
N PRO A 52 -6.91 13.08 10.95
CA PRO A 52 -7.96 13.44 10.00
C PRO A 52 -7.37 14.13 8.76
N ASN A 53 -7.75 13.66 7.58
CA ASN A 53 -7.35 14.18 6.26
C ASN A 53 -5.91 13.91 5.81
N SER A 54 -5.21 12.98 6.45
CA SER A 54 -3.90 12.51 5.96
C SER A 54 -4.08 11.12 5.35
N ALA A 55 -4.27 11.09 4.03
CA ALA A 55 -4.23 9.89 3.23
C ALA A 55 -3.41 10.15 1.97
N HIS A 56 -2.73 9.13 1.47
CA HIS A 56 -1.90 9.23 0.28
C HIS A 56 -2.23 8.04 -0.63
N THR A 57 -2.41 8.30 -1.92
CA THR A 57 -2.69 7.27 -2.92
C THR A 57 -1.67 7.38 -4.05
N GLU A 58 -1.08 6.26 -4.43
CA GLU A 58 -0.07 6.26 -5.50
C GLU A 58 -0.17 4.99 -6.35
N ARG A 59 0.15 5.14 -7.63
CA ARG A 59 0.35 4.01 -8.53
C ARG A 59 1.74 3.43 -8.28
N LEU A 60 1.81 2.12 -8.17
CA LEU A 60 3.04 1.39 -7.90
C LEU A 60 3.36 0.55 -9.13
N ASP A 61 4.52 0.73 -9.74
CA ASP A 61 4.88 0.01 -10.96
C ASP A 61 5.67 -1.28 -10.64
N ASP A 62 6.42 -1.28 -9.53
CA ASP A 62 7.15 -2.47 -9.08
C ASP A 62 7.23 -2.64 -7.54
N GLU A 63 7.87 -3.73 -7.09
CA GLU A 63 8.05 -4.06 -5.66
C GLU A 63 8.87 -3.01 -4.90
N ARG A 64 9.76 -2.27 -5.57
CA ARG A 64 10.56 -1.20 -4.95
C ARG A 64 9.68 0.00 -4.70
N ASP A 65 8.78 0.34 -5.63
CA ASP A 65 7.81 1.40 -5.41
C ASP A 65 6.89 1.06 -4.23
N MET A 66 6.44 -0.20 -4.12
CA MET A 66 5.68 -0.67 -2.95
C MET A 66 6.46 -0.49 -1.64
N ALA A 67 7.75 -0.85 -1.63
CA ALA A 67 8.60 -0.71 -0.45
C ALA A 67 8.87 0.75 -0.07
N LEU A 68 9.06 1.63 -1.06
CA LEU A 68 9.26 3.07 -0.84
C LEU A 68 7.98 3.74 -0.32
N PHE A 69 6.83 3.36 -0.87
CA PHE A 69 5.54 3.92 -0.52
C PHE A 69 5.08 3.48 0.87
N PHE A 70 5.04 2.17 1.14
CA PHE A 70 4.53 1.64 2.41
C PHE A 70 5.57 1.63 3.54
N GLY A 71 6.85 1.69 3.19
CA GLY A 71 7.95 1.31 4.07
C GLY A 71 8.20 -0.21 4.05
N LEU A 72 9.47 -0.60 4.19
CA LEU A 72 9.94 -1.97 4.00
C LEU A 72 9.18 -3.01 4.84
N ARG A 73 8.90 -2.70 6.12
CA ARG A 73 8.21 -3.63 7.02
C ARG A 73 6.77 -3.89 6.59
N VAL A 74 6.02 -2.82 6.34
CA VAL A 74 4.62 -2.90 5.91
C VAL A 74 4.52 -3.57 4.54
N CYS A 75 5.41 -3.22 3.61
CA CYS A 75 5.48 -3.86 2.30
C CYS A 75 5.70 -5.37 2.43
N PHE A 76 6.63 -5.80 3.28
CA PHE A 76 6.86 -7.22 3.52
C PHE A 76 5.60 -7.94 4.04
N GLU A 77 4.91 -7.35 5.02
CA GLU A 77 3.70 -7.94 5.60
C GLU A 77 2.54 -8.00 4.58
N LEU A 78 2.35 -6.94 3.78
CA LEU A 78 1.35 -6.90 2.71
C LEU A 78 1.65 -7.96 1.64
N CYS A 79 2.88 -8.04 1.14
CA CYS A 79 3.25 -9.00 0.10
C CYS A 79 3.21 -10.45 0.61
N TYR A 80 3.55 -10.69 1.88
CA TYR A 80 3.37 -11.99 2.51
C TYR A 80 1.89 -12.41 2.52
N SER A 81 0.97 -11.47 2.81
CA SER A 81 -0.47 -11.74 2.80
C SER A 81 -1.02 -12.10 1.42
N LEU A 82 -0.40 -11.58 0.34
CA LEU A 82 -0.78 -11.87 -1.03
C LEU A 82 -0.41 -13.28 -1.50
N LYS A 83 0.39 -14.03 -0.73
CA LYS A 83 0.98 -15.32 -1.14
C LYS A 83 1.69 -15.25 -2.50
N THR A 84 2.05 -14.04 -2.95
CA THR A 84 2.96 -13.88 -4.08
C THR A 84 4.29 -14.47 -3.63
N SER A 85 4.88 -15.34 -4.48
CA SER A 85 6.18 -15.96 -4.22
C SER A 85 7.15 -14.96 -3.60
N PRO A 86 7.95 -15.36 -2.60
CA PRO A 86 8.59 -14.44 -1.67
C PRO A 86 9.34 -13.37 -2.45
N ILE A 87 8.85 -12.14 -2.34
CA ILE A 87 9.62 -10.95 -2.69
C ILE A 87 10.96 -11.15 -2.00
N ARG A 88 12.02 -11.19 -2.80
CA ARG A 88 13.37 -11.30 -2.30
C ARG A 88 13.72 -9.95 -1.67
N CYS A 89 13.20 -9.70 -0.47
CA CYS A 89 13.55 -8.53 0.31
C CYS A 89 15.02 -8.65 0.69
N ILE A 90 15.90 -8.05 -0.11
CA ILE A 90 17.29 -7.82 0.26
C ILE A 90 17.29 -6.59 1.17
N GLY A 91 17.10 -6.82 2.46
CA GLY A 91 17.13 -5.80 3.49
C GLY A 91 17.55 -6.42 4.81
N GLN A 92 18.54 -5.83 5.47
CA GLN A 92 19.01 -6.29 6.77
C GLN A 92 17.95 -5.94 7.82
N LYS A 93 17.52 -6.93 8.60
CA LYS A 93 16.66 -6.73 9.77
C LYS A 93 17.43 -5.86 10.77
N GLU A 94 17.05 -4.59 10.91
CA GLU A 94 17.54 -3.78 12.02
C GLU A 94 17.13 -4.46 13.34
N GLY A 95 18.12 -4.80 14.17
CA GLY A 95 17.91 -5.27 15.54
C GLY A 95 18.31 -6.71 15.88
N VAL A 96 19.16 -7.39 15.09
CA VAL A 96 19.85 -8.59 15.59
C VAL A 96 21.32 -8.24 15.88
N PRO A 97 21.74 -8.09 17.14
CA PRO A 97 23.17 -7.96 17.45
C PRO A 97 23.89 -9.27 17.10
N ALA A 98 25.14 -9.11 16.65
CA ALA A 98 26.03 -10.17 16.18
C ALA A 98 26.33 -11.23 17.26
#